data_AF-A0A1Y3AR28-F1
#
_entry.id   AF-A0A1Y3AR28-F1
#
_cell.length_a   1.000
_cell.length_b   1.000
_cell.length_c   1.000
_cell.angle_alpha   90.00
_cell.angle_beta   90.00
_cell.angle_gamma   90.00
#
_symmetry.space_group_name_H-M   'P 1'
#
loop_
_entity.id
_entity.type
_entity.pdbx_description
1 polymer ?
#
loop_
_entity_poly.entity_id
_entity_poly.type
_entity_poly.pdbx_seq_one_letter_code
_entity_poly.pdbx_strand_id
1 'polypeptide(L)'
;MLYGIPIVSLLMDGQERLCLAQISNTLLKNFSYNEIHNRRVALGITCVQCTPVQLELLRRAGAMPVSSRRCGMITKREAERLCKSFLAETEPPKLPESFSFDVYHCCAWGCRGSFTPSRYNSSRFVSVDDMI
;
A
#
# COMPACT_ATOMS: atom_id res chain seq x y z
N MET A 1 6.28 14.03 -12.42
CA MET A 1 6.00 12.70 -13.04
C MET A 1 5.79 11.66 -11.94
N LEU A 2 4.79 10.80 -12.10
CA LEU A 2 4.44 9.69 -11.20
C LEU A 2 4.23 8.44 -12.07
N TYR A 3 5.05 7.39 -11.90
CA TYR A 3 5.06 6.18 -12.75
C TYR A 3 5.07 6.49 -14.26
N GLY A 4 5.88 7.46 -14.69
CA GLY A 4 5.97 7.86 -16.11
C GLY A 4 4.82 8.72 -16.62
N ILE A 5 3.80 9.01 -15.80
CA ILE A 5 2.68 9.88 -16.17
C ILE A 5 2.89 11.30 -15.60
N PRO A 6 2.71 12.36 -16.39
CA PRO A 6 2.67 13.72 -15.87
C PRO A 6 1.38 13.94 -15.07
N ILE A 7 1.53 14.25 -13.78
CA ILE A 7 0.43 14.58 -12.87
C ILE A 7 0.58 16.04 -12.46
N VAL A 8 -0.51 16.79 -12.52
CA VAL A 8 -0.54 18.20 -12.14
C VAL A 8 -0.36 18.33 -10.63
N SER A 9 0.55 19.21 -10.25
CA SER A 9 0.87 19.55 -8.87
C SER A 9 0.53 21.01 -8.55
N LEU A 10 0.28 21.29 -7.28
CA LEU A 10 0.19 22.63 -6.72
C LEU A 10 1.06 22.72 -5.47
N LEU A 11 1.64 23.90 -5.23
CA LEU A 11 2.34 24.20 -3.99
C LEU A 11 1.31 24.64 -2.94
N MET A 12 1.20 23.91 -1.84
CA MET A 12 0.28 24.18 -0.73
C MET A 12 1.06 24.07 0.57
N ASP A 13 1.09 25.16 1.35
CA ASP A 13 1.81 25.23 2.63
C ASP A 13 3.31 24.86 2.50
N GLY A 14 3.95 25.32 1.41
CA GLY A 14 5.36 25.03 1.13
C GLY A 14 5.64 23.57 0.73
N GLN A 15 4.61 22.77 0.49
CA GLN A 15 4.73 21.38 0.05
C GLN A 15 4.05 21.16 -1.30
N GLU A 16 4.73 20.44 -2.18
CA GLU A 16 4.16 20.06 -3.47
C GLU A 16 3.15 18.92 -3.28
N ARG A 17 1.94 19.13 -3.79
CA ARG A 17 0.85 18.14 -3.72
C ARG A 17 0.29 17.87 -5.11
N LEU A 18 -0.06 16.60 -5.35
CA LEU A 18 -0.59 16.06 -6.58
C LEU A 18 -2.11 15.91 -6.51
N CYS A 19 -2.77 16.07 -7.66
CA CYS A 19 -4.21 15.88 -7.80
C CYS A 19 -4.59 14.39 -7.66
N LEU A 20 -5.31 14.04 -6.58
CA LEU A 20 -5.75 12.66 -6.33
C LEU A 20 -6.71 12.15 -7.40
N ALA A 21 -7.61 13.02 -7.88
CA ALA A 21 -8.58 12.64 -8.91
C ALA A 21 -7.89 12.33 -10.25
N GLN A 22 -6.85 13.08 -10.62
CA GLN A 22 -6.04 12.75 -11.80
C GLN A 22 -5.33 11.41 -11.65
N ILE A 23 -4.76 11.11 -10.47
CA ILE A 23 -4.15 9.81 -10.18
C ILE A 23 -5.18 8.68 -10.30
N SER A 24 -6.37 8.88 -9.74
CA SER A 24 -7.49 7.94 -9.81
C SER A 24 -7.88 7.64 -11.26
N ASN A 25 -7.96 8.66 -12.11
CA ASN A 25 -8.41 8.52 -13.49
C ASN A 25 -7.32 8.05 -14.46
N THR A 26 -6.05 8.02 -14.03
CA THR A 26 -4.92 7.63 -14.88
C THR A 26 -4.33 6.30 -14.42
N LEU A 27 -3.62 6.31 -13.30
CA LEU A 27 -2.87 5.17 -12.77
C LEU A 27 -3.78 4.12 -12.12
N LEU A 28 -4.89 4.54 -11.53
CA LEU A 28 -5.80 3.67 -10.78
C LEU A 28 -7.18 3.54 -11.42
N LYS A 29 -7.28 3.78 -12.74
CA LYS A 29 -8.55 3.84 -13.48
C LYS A 29 -9.38 2.55 -13.42
N ASN A 30 -8.74 1.42 -13.13
CA ASN A 30 -9.37 0.11 -13.06
C ASN A 30 -9.95 -0.21 -11.66
N PHE A 31 -9.75 0.67 -10.68
CA PHE A 31 -10.25 0.50 -9.31
C PHE A 31 -11.41 1.45 -9.05
N SER A 32 -12.38 1.00 -8.27
CA SER A 32 -13.50 1.82 -7.86
C SER A 32 -13.06 2.94 -6.90
N TYR A 33 -13.84 4.01 -6.86
CA TYR A 33 -13.64 5.10 -5.91
C TYR A 33 -13.59 4.58 -4.45
N ASN A 34 -14.46 3.63 -4.09
CA ASN A 34 -14.50 3.06 -2.74
C ASN A 34 -13.22 2.28 -2.41
N GLU A 35 -12.68 1.49 -3.34
CA GLU A 35 -11.42 0.78 -3.11
C GLU A 35 -10.27 1.75 -2.88
N ILE A 36 -10.15 2.76 -3.73
CA ILE A 36 -9.12 3.81 -3.62
C ILE A 36 -9.28 4.57 -2.30
N HIS A 37 -10.51 4.92 -1.93
CA HIS A 37 -10.81 5.59 -0.67
C HIS A 37 -10.39 4.73 0.53
N ASN A 38 -10.82 3.47 0.58
CA ASN A 38 -10.53 2.55 1.67
C ASN A 38 -9.02 2.30 1.80
N ARG A 39 -8.33 2.08 0.68
CA ARG A 39 -6.88 1.86 0.67
C ARG A 39 -6.12 3.09 1.16
N ARG A 40 -6.53 4.28 0.73
CA ARG A 40 -5.96 5.55 1.20
C ARG A 40 -6.11 5.69 2.72
N VAL A 41 -7.29 5.39 3.26
CA VAL A 41 -7.56 5.44 4.71
C VAL A 41 -6.68 4.43 5.45
N ALA A 42 -6.59 3.18 4.98
CA ALA A 42 -5.76 2.15 5.58
C ALA A 42 -4.25 2.51 5.61
N LEU A 43 -3.77 3.27 4.63
CA LEU A 43 -2.38 3.74 4.57
C LEU A 43 -2.12 5.00 5.42
N GLY A 44 -3.15 5.59 6.03
CA GLY A 44 -3.06 6.82 6.81
C GLY A 44 -2.77 8.07 5.97
N ILE A 45 -3.23 8.10 4.71
CA ILE A 45 -2.96 9.21 3.79
C ILE A 45 -4.02 10.31 3.97
N THR A 46 -3.60 11.53 4.30
CA THR A 46 -4.50 12.66 4.54
C THR A 46 -4.61 13.54 3.29
N CYS A 47 -5.85 13.76 2.83
CA CYS A 47 -6.10 14.64 1.69
C CYS A 47 -6.31 16.08 2.16
N VAL A 48 -5.57 17.02 1.57
CA VAL A 48 -5.88 18.45 1.68
C VAL A 48 -6.87 18.80 0.58
N GLN A 49 -7.96 19.49 0.91
CA GLN A 49 -8.94 19.92 -0.08
C GLN A 49 -8.45 21.18 -0.80
N CYS A 50 -8.60 21.22 -2.12
CA CYS A 50 -8.36 22.45 -2.86
C CYS A 50 -9.31 23.57 -2.42
N THR A 51 -8.80 24.79 -2.32
CA THR A 51 -9.63 25.99 -2.36
C THR A 51 -10.30 26.15 -3.73
N PRO A 52 -11.37 26.94 -3.85
CA PRO A 52 -12.02 27.18 -5.15
C PRO A 52 -11.06 27.73 -6.22
N VAL A 53 -10.11 28.58 -5.83
CA VAL A 53 -9.09 29.14 -6.74
C VAL A 53 -8.14 28.05 -7.23
N GLN A 54 -7.66 27.18 -6.33
CA GLN A 54 -6.80 26.05 -6.70
C GLN A 54 -7.53 25.04 -7.58
N LEU A 55 -8.82 24.78 -7.33
CA LEU A 55 -9.63 23.91 -8.17
C LEU A 55 -9.77 24.46 -9.59
N GLU A 56 -9.91 25.77 -9.74
CA GLU A 56 -9.97 26.41 -11.06
C GLU A 56 -8.65 26.29 -11.81
N LEU A 57 -7.51 26.42 -11.14
CA LEU A 57 -6.19 26.16 -11.74
C LEU A 57 -6.07 24.72 -12.26
N LEU A 58 -6.55 23.74 -11.50
CA LEU A 58 -6.55 22.33 -11.92
C LEU A 58 -7.43 22.09 -13.15
N ARG A 59 -8.59 22.75 -13.25
CA ARG A 59 -9.47 22.67 -14.43
C ARG A 59 -8.80 23.27 -15.66
N ARG A 60 -8.20 24.45 -15.53
CA ARG A 60 -7.46 25.11 -16.62
C ARG A 60 -6.25 24.29 -17.09
N ALA A 61 -5.62 23.55 -16.18
CA ALA A 61 -4.54 22.62 -16.49
C ALA A 61 -5.01 21.26 -17.07
N GLY A 62 -6.32 21.03 -17.19
CA GLY A 62 -6.89 19.77 -17.69
C GLY A 62 -6.82 18.59 -16.71
N ALA A 63 -6.45 18.82 -15.44
CA ALA A 63 -6.38 17.77 -14.42
C ALA A 63 -7.76 17.37 -13.87
N MET A 64 -8.74 18.27 -13.97
CA MET A 64 -10.08 18.11 -13.40
C MET A 64 -11.17 18.55 -14.38
N PRO A 65 -12.32 17.85 -14.47
CA PRO A 65 -13.42 18.28 -15.31
C PRO A 65 -14.14 19.49 -14.70
N VAL A 66 -14.72 20.34 -15.55
CA VAL A 66 -15.40 21.59 -15.16
C VAL A 66 -16.56 21.33 -14.17
N SER A 67 -17.22 20.18 -14.28
CA SER A 67 -18.31 19.75 -13.40
C SER A 67 -17.86 19.40 -11.97
N SER A 68 -16.57 19.12 -11.76
CA SER A 68 -16.07 18.68 -10.45
C SER A 68 -16.07 19.82 -9.45
N ARG A 69 -16.66 19.58 -8.27
CA ARG A 69 -16.79 20.60 -7.21
C ARG A 69 -15.74 20.49 -6.11
N ARG A 70 -15.00 19.37 -6.04
CA ARG A 70 -14.01 19.09 -5.01
C ARG A 70 -12.84 18.32 -5.60
N CYS A 71 -11.66 18.56 -5.08
CA CYS A 71 -10.46 17.79 -5.39
C CYS A 71 -9.63 17.62 -4.11
N GLY A 72 -9.22 16.38 -3.84
CA GLY A 72 -8.24 16.08 -2.81
C GLY A 72 -6.82 16.15 -3.37
N MET A 73 -5.90 16.65 -2.57
CA MET A 73 -4.48 16.80 -2.89
C MET A 73 -3.65 15.99 -1.90
N ILE A 74 -2.70 15.22 -2.41
CA ILE A 74 -1.79 14.38 -1.61
C ILE A 74 -0.34 14.63 -2.02
N THR A 75 0.61 14.44 -1.11
CA THR A 75 2.03 14.60 -1.43
C THR A 75 2.51 13.52 -2.41
N LYS A 76 3.64 13.77 -3.08
CA LYS A 76 4.25 12.78 -3.99
C LYS A 76 4.51 11.44 -3.30
N ARG A 77 5.03 11.47 -2.06
CA ARG A 77 5.30 10.26 -1.25
C ARG A 77 4.03 9.48 -0.96
N GLU A 78 2.93 10.16 -0.65
CA GLU A 78 1.63 9.51 -0.42
C GLU A 78 1.08 8.89 -1.70
N ALA A 79 1.20 9.59 -2.83
CA ALA A 79 0.77 9.09 -4.14
C ALA A 79 1.53 7.82 -4.54
N GLU A 80 2.86 7.81 -4.36
CA GLU A 80 3.69 6.63 -4.62
C GLU A 80 3.26 5.43 -3.75
N ARG A 81 3.03 5.65 -2.44
CA ARG A 81 2.56 4.59 -1.54
C ARG A 81 1.19 4.06 -1.94
N LEU A 82 0.26 4.94 -2.29
CA LEU A 82 -1.08 4.58 -2.72
C LEU A 82 -1.02 3.73 -4.00
N CYS A 83 -0.36 4.22 -5.04
CA CYS A 83 -0.21 3.50 -6.30
C CYS A 83 0.52 2.17 -6.11
N LYS A 84 1.62 2.13 -5.34
CA LYS A 84 2.33 0.89 -5.04
C LYS A 84 1.42 -0.14 -4.36
N SER A 85 0.50 0.27 -3.48
CA SER A 85 -0.40 -0.66 -2.80
C SER A 85 -1.46 -1.32 -3.70
N PHE A 86 -1.69 -0.76 -4.90
CA PHE A 86 -2.58 -1.31 -5.92
C PHE A 86 -1.83 -2.03 -7.03
N LEU A 87 -0.65 -1.53 -7.40
CA LEU A 87 0.13 -2.00 -8.54
C LEU A 87 1.17 -3.06 -8.15
N ALA A 88 1.58 -3.12 -6.89
CA ALA A 88 2.45 -4.20 -6.43
C ALA A 88 1.59 -5.44 -6.18
N GLU A 89 1.79 -6.48 -6.99
CA GLU A 89 1.52 -7.85 -6.58
C GLU A 89 2.48 -8.17 -5.43
N THR A 90 2.05 -7.88 -4.21
CA THR A 90 2.72 -8.46 -3.04
C THR A 90 2.23 -9.89 -2.94
N GLU A 91 2.76 -10.80 -3.76
CA GLU A 91 3.05 -12.10 -3.18
C GLU A 91 4.11 -11.83 -2.12
N PRO A 92 3.80 -11.95 -0.81
CA PRO A 92 4.87 -11.95 0.18
C PRO A 92 5.89 -13.00 -0.27
N PRO A 93 7.21 -12.75 -0.14
CA PRO A 93 8.19 -13.75 -0.50
C PRO A 93 7.84 -15.03 0.25
N LYS A 94 7.37 -16.04 -0.48
CA LYS A 94 7.05 -17.34 0.09
C LYS A 94 8.39 -17.91 0.51
N LEU A 95 8.55 -18.16 1.81
CA LEU A 95 9.68 -18.95 2.27
C LEU A 95 9.62 -20.31 1.54
N PRO A 96 10.77 -20.88 1.13
CA PRO A 96 10.79 -22.24 0.61
C PRO A 96 10.03 -23.17 1.54
N GLU A 97 9.27 -24.13 1.00
CA GLU A 97 8.46 -25.06 1.79
C GLU A 97 9.32 -25.88 2.78
N SER A 98 10.60 -26.05 2.46
CA SER A 98 11.63 -26.72 3.27
C SER A 98 12.41 -25.79 4.20
N PHE A 99 12.03 -24.52 4.35
CA PHE A 99 12.73 -23.62 5.26
C PHE A 99 12.62 -24.14 6.70
N SER A 100 13.76 -24.47 7.30
CA SER A 100 13.85 -24.89 8.69
C SER A 100 15.07 -24.27 9.36
N PHE A 101 15.01 -24.10 10.68
CA PHE A 101 16.13 -23.65 11.48
C PHE A 101 16.24 -24.44 12.78
N ASP A 102 17.47 -24.58 13.27
CA ASP A 102 17.74 -25.28 14.52
C ASP A 102 17.23 -24.47 15.71
N VAL A 103 16.48 -25.13 16.59
CA VAL A 103 16.02 -24.59 17.86
C VAL A 103 16.71 -25.38 18.97
N TYR A 104 17.32 -24.68 19.90
CA TYR A 104 17.86 -25.28 21.12
C TYR A 104 17.17 -24.66 22.33
N HIS A 105 16.93 -25.47 23.35
CA HIS A 105 16.30 -25.04 24.59
C HIS A 105 17.23 -25.29 25.78
N CYS A 106 17.56 -24.24 26.51
CA CYS A 106 18.47 -24.28 27.67
C CYS A 106 17.77 -24.72 28.97
N CYS A 107 17.02 -25.82 28.95
CA CYS A 107 16.57 -26.48 30.18
C CYS A 107 17.74 -27.29 30.79
N ALA A 108 17.59 -27.73 32.04
CA ALA A 108 18.61 -28.49 32.79
C ALA A 108 19.14 -29.76 32.10
N TRP A 109 18.50 -30.23 31.02
CA TRP A 109 18.88 -31.41 30.24
C TRP A 109 19.18 -31.16 28.75
N GLY A 110 19.01 -29.91 28.27
CA GLY A 110 19.30 -29.50 26.89
C GLY A 110 18.56 -30.28 25.80
N CYS A 111 17.56 -29.67 25.16
CA CYS A 111 16.90 -30.28 23.99
C CYS A 111 17.23 -29.48 22.71
N ARG A 112 17.58 -30.17 21.62
CA ARG A 112 17.78 -29.60 20.27
C ARG A 112 16.74 -30.18 19.32
N GLY A 113 16.16 -29.34 18.46
CA GLY A 113 15.20 -29.74 17.44
C GLY A 113 15.30 -28.85 16.21
N SER A 114 14.57 -29.19 15.14
CA SER A 114 14.47 -28.36 13.93
C SER A 114 13.05 -27.81 13.81
N PHE A 115 12.91 -26.49 13.64
CA PHE A 115 11.62 -25.84 13.44
C PHE A 115 11.39 -25.55 11.97
N THR A 116 10.32 -26.12 11.41
CA THR A 116 9.90 -25.94 10.02
C THR A 116 8.57 -25.19 9.98
N PRO A 117 8.53 -23.86 9.71
CA PRO A 117 7.32 -23.05 9.84
C PRO A 117 6.16 -23.49 8.94
N SER A 118 6.45 -24.07 7.76
CA SER A 118 5.44 -24.55 6.81
C SER A 118 4.53 -25.64 7.40
N ARG A 119 5.03 -26.41 8.38
CA ARG A 119 4.24 -27.44 9.09
C ARG A 119 3.19 -26.87 10.02
N TYR A 120 3.29 -25.59 10.42
CA TYR A 120 2.42 -24.97 11.42
C TYR A 120 1.44 -23.94 10.85
N ASN A 121 1.20 -23.94 9.53
CA ASN A 121 0.37 -22.95 8.83
C ASN A 121 -1.15 -23.22 8.93
N SER A 122 -1.60 -24.09 9.83
CA SER A 122 -3.01 -24.46 10.06
C SER A 122 -3.25 -24.71 11.55
N SER A 123 -4.37 -24.23 12.09
CA SER A 123 -4.78 -24.45 13.50
C SER A 123 -5.06 -25.91 13.87
N ARG A 124 -4.76 -26.86 12.97
CA ARG A 124 -4.85 -28.30 13.20
C ARG A 124 -3.47 -28.91 12.97
N PHE A 125 -2.57 -28.78 13.94
CA PHE A 125 -1.43 -29.68 14.02
C PHE A 125 -1.71 -30.70 15.13
N VAL A 126 -1.77 -31.98 14.74
CA VAL A 126 -1.70 -33.10 15.65
C VAL A 126 -0.22 -33.43 15.77
N SER A 127 0.33 -33.36 16.98
CA SER A 127 1.67 -33.81 17.30
C SER A 127 1.82 -35.26 16.87
N VAL A 128 2.66 -35.53 15.87
CA VAL A 128 3.25 -36.85 15.69
C VAL A 128 4.56 -36.84 16.46
N ASP A 129 4.50 -37.40 17.66
CA ASP A 129 5.65 -37.91 18.40
C ASP A 129 6.37 -38.94 17.52
N ASP A 130 7.60 -38.64 17.12
CA ASP A 130 8.55 -39.66 16.70
C ASP A 130 9.80 -39.46 17.56
N MET A 131 9.79 -40.18 18.68
CA MET A 131 10.88 -40.34 19.62
C MET A 131 11.68 -41.57 19.18
N ILE A 132 12.89 -41.36 18.67
CA ILE A 132 13.99 -42.33 18.80
C ILE A 132 15.12 -41.62 19.54
#